data_AF-A0A1V5XJ43-F1
#
_entry.id   AF-A0A1V5XJ43-F1
#
_cell.length_a   1.000
_cell.length_b   1.000
_cell.length_c   1.000
_cell.angle_alpha   90.00
_cell.angle_beta   90.00
_cell.angle_gamma   90.00
#
_symmetry.space_group_name_H-M   'P 1'
#
loop_
_entity.id
_entity.type
_entity.pdbx_description
1 polymer ?
#
loop_
_entity_poly.entity_id
_entity_poly.type
_entity_poly.pdbx_seq_one_letter_code
_entity_poly.pdbx_strand_id
1 'polypeptide(L)'
;MAKCDVCGKGVSFGIKVSHSHRRSNKMWKPNVRRVRAIVDGEHKRIYACTRCLRSGSVERGHGNGLAKATEVDILLPEVNTFEVQPEEAAEAVVEATTKAESEEAAEAVVEATDEE
;
A
#
# COMPACT_ATOMS: atom_id res chain seq x y z
N MET A 1 21.25 16.37 -5.28
CA MET A 1 22.00 15.21 -4.74
C MET A 1 21.00 14.29 -4.05
N ALA A 2 20.90 13.01 -4.42
CA ALA A 2 19.89 12.13 -3.82
C ALA A 2 20.21 11.88 -2.33
N LYS A 3 19.31 12.32 -1.44
CA LYS A 3 19.30 11.91 -0.05
C LYS A 3 18.56 10.57 0.05
N CYS A 4 18.80 9.83 1.12
CA CYS A 4 17.98 8.65 1.39
C CYS A 4 16.65 9.08 2.00
N ASP A 5 15.54 8.62 1.44
CA ASP A 5 14.18 8.95 1.91
C ASP A 5 13.85 8.29 3.27
N VAL A 6 14.54 7.19 3.60
CA VAL A 6 14.30 6.38 4.81
C VAL A 6 15.08 6.89 6.03
N CYS A 7 16.33 7.30 5.84
CA CYS A 7 17.22 7.67 6.95
C CYS A 7 17.81 9.07 6.83
N GLY A 8 17.44 9.83 5.80
CA GLY A 8 17.91 11.20 5.58
C GLY A 8 19.39 11.35 5.23
N LYS A 9 20.15 10.25 5.09
CA LYS A 9 21.60 10.30 4.80
C LYS A 9 21.87 11.11 3.54
N GLY A 10 22.62 12.19 3.72
CA GLY A 10 23.07 13.08 2.67
C GLY A 10 24.57 12.97 2.40
N VAL A 11 25.05 13.85 1.54
CA VAL A 11 26.48 14.03 1.31
C VAL A 11 27.16 14.62 2.53
N SER A 12 28.34 14.08 2.86
CA SER A 12 29.20 14.62 3.90
C SER A 12 30.46 15.21 3.27
N PHE A 13 30.95 16.29 3.83
CA PHE A 13 32.17 16.97 3.37
C PHE A 13 33.31 16.73 4.35
N GLY A 14 34.52 16.69 3.82
CA GLY A 14 35.73 16.80 4.63
C GLY A 14 36.96 16.82 3.73
N ILE A 15 38.09 16.40 4.27
CA ILE A 15 39.39 16.67 3.67
C ILE A 15 40.14 15.37 3.43
N LYS A 16 40.67 15.20 2.22
CA LYS A 16 41.68 14.19 1.91
C LYS A 16 43.04 14.79 2.27
N VAL A 17 43.71 14.19 3.24
CA VAL A 17 45.07 14.55 3.67
C VAL A 17 46.05 13.60 3.00
N SER A 18 47.03 14.13 2.25
CA SER A 18 48.14 13.32 1.70
C SER A 18 49.19 13.04 2.77
N HIS A 19 50.12 12.14 2.47
CA HIS A 19 51.31 11.88 3.30
C HIS A 19 52.15 13.16 3.55
N SER A 20 52.16 14.08 2.59
CA SER A 20 52.80 15.41 2.69
C SER A 20 51.92 16.50 3.34
N HIS A 21 50.85 16.13 4.03
CA HIS A 21 49.86 17.04 4.64
C HIS A 21 49.19 18.04 3.69
N ARG A 22 49.16 17.76 2.38
CA ARG A 22 48.35 18.55 1.44
C ARG A 22 46.88 18.21 1.65
N ARG A 23 46.09 19.24 1.93
CA ARG A 23 44.65 19.14 2.20
C ARG A 23 43.88 19.46 0.93
N SER A 24 43.09 18.51 0.44
CA SER A 24 42.14 18.72 -0.67
C SER A 24 40.73 18.42 -0.20
N ASN A 25 39.75 19.22 -0.63
CA ASN A 25 38.36 19.01 -0.26
C ASN A 25 37.84 17.73 -0.93
N LYS A 26 37.18 16.86 -0.14
CA LYS A 26 36.58 15.62 -0.61
C LYS A 26 35.12 15.53 -0.15
N MET A 27 34.27 15.09 -1.08
CA MET A 27 32.86 14.81 -0.82
C MET A 27 32.67 13.30 -0.68
N TRP A 28 32.09 12.85 0.43
CA TRP A 28 31.65 11.47 0.61
C TRP A 28 30.16 11.37 0.30
N LYS A 29 29.86 10.58 -0.73
CA LYS A 29 28.49 10.33 -1.19
C LYS A 29 28.02 8.99 -0.60
N PRO A 30 26.88 8.94 0.11
CA PRO A 30 26.30 7.68 0.51
C PRO A 30 25.91 6.86 -0.73
N ASN A 31 26.01 5.54 -0.64
CA ASN A 31 25.57 4.65 -1.71
C ASN A 31 24.03 4.56 -1.69
N VAL A 32 23.39 5.52 -2.37
CA VAL A 32 21.93 5.60 -2.52
C VAL A 32 21.55 4.99 -3.87
N ARG A 33 20.55 4.12 -3.84
CA ARG A 33 20.05 3.40 -5.02
C ARG A 33 18.56 3.67 -5.17
N ARG A 34 18.11 3.80 -6.42
CA ARG A 34 16.68 3.86 -6.74
C ARG A 34 16.12 2.45 -6.72
N VAL A 35 15.10 2.20 -5.90
CA VAL A 35 14.46 0.88 -5.75
C VAL A 35 12.94 1.01 -5.89
N ARG A 36 12.28 -0.07 -6.29
CA ARG A 36 10.82 -0.20 -6.17
C ARG A 36 10.52 -0.68 -4.75
N ALA A 37 9.81 0.15 -4.00
CA ALA A 37 9.38 -0.16 -2.65
C ALA A 37 7.86 -0.14 -2.56
N ILE A 38 7.33 -0.91 -1.61
CA ILE A 38 5.94 -0.79 -1.21
C ILE A 38 5.89 0.30 -0.14
N VAL A 39 5.16 1.37 -0.40
CA VAL A 39 4.95 2.48 0.55
C VAL A 39 3.44 2.69 0.58
N ASP A 40 2.85 2.49 1.77
CA ASP A 40 1.39 2.63 1.98
C ASP A 40 0.56 1.76 1.03
N GLY A 41 1.02 0.52 0.78
CA GLY A 41 0.35 -0.43 -0.12
C GLY A 41 0.59 -0.20 -1.62
N GLU A 42 1.21 0.92 -2.02
CA GLU A 42 1.48 1.24 -3.42
C GLU A 42 2.96 1.00 -3.81
N HIS A 43 3.19 0.48 -5.02
CA HIS A 43 4.53 0.31 -5.56
C HIS A 43 5.14 1.63 -6.05
N LYS A 44 5.86 2.32 -5.16
CA LYS A 44 6.56 3.58 -5.48
C LYS A 44 8.05 3.37 -5.73
N ARG A 45 8.64 4.25 -6.53
CA ARG A 45 10.11 4.30 -6.72
C ARG A 45 10.69 5.29 -5.71
N ILE A 46 11.55 4.80 -4.82
CA ILE A 46 12.19 5.62 -3.77
C ILE A 46 13.71 5.53 -3.83
N TYR A 47 14.38 6.51 -3.21
CA TYR A 47 15.83 6.52 -3.03
C TYR A 47 16.20 5.95 -1.66
N ALA A 48 16.78 4.75 -1.67
CA ALA A 48 17.16 4.04 -0.45
C ALA A 48 18.68 3.83 -0.37
N CYS A 49 19.23 4.01 0.83
CA CYS A 49 20.63 3.75 1.12
C CYS A 49 20.91 2.24 1.18
N THR A 50 22.10 1.78 0.77
CA THR A 50 22.44 0.34 0.87
C THR A 50 22.33 -0.22 2.28
N ARG A 51 22.55 0.60 3.32
CA ARG A 51 22.37 0.19 4.72
C ARG A 51 20.89 -0.06 5.06
N CYS A 52 20.00 0.79 4.57
CA CYS A 52 18.55 0.71 4.73
C CYS A 52 18.01 -0.52 3.99
N LEU A 53 18.55 -0.74 2.79
CA LEU A 53 18.27 -1.90 1.96
C LEU A 53 18.80 -3.22 2.53
N ARG A 54 19.80 -3.16 3.42
CA ARG A 54 20.38 -4.32 4.12
C ARG A 54 19.66 -4.59 5.44
N SER A 55 19.30 -3.54 6.19
CA SER A 55 18.54 -3.66 7.44
C SER A 55 17.10 -4.13 7.23
N GLY A 56 16.61 -4.08 5.99
CA GLY A 56 15.25 -4.51 5.71
C GLY A 56 14.18 -3.47 5.99
N SER A 57 14.58 -2.24 6.31
CA SER A 57 13.67 -1.11 6.52
C SER A 57 12.91 -0.69 5.25
N VAL A 58 13.17 -1.35 4.12
CA VAL A 58 12.48 -1.16 2.85
C VAL A 58 12.12 -2.53 2.30
N GLU A 59 10.83 -2.77 2.14
CA GLU A 59 10.32 -3.91 1.40
C GLU A 59 10.52 -3.66 -0.09
N ARG A 60 11.31 -4.53 -0.72
CA ARG A 60 11.58 -4.42 -2.15
C ARG A 60 10.48 -5.15 -2.89
N GLY A 61 9.80 -4.45 -3.81
CA GLY A 61 8.86 -5.06 -4.75
C GLY A 61 9.61 -5.83 -5.83
N HIS A 62 10.31 -6.91 -5.45
CA HIS A 62 10.81 -7.90 -6.39
C HIS A 62 9.62 -8.77 -6.77
N GLY A 63 9.30 -8.88 -8.07
CA GLY A 63 8.28 -9.81 -8.58
C GLY A 63 8.67 -11.28 -8.45
N ASN A 64 9.45 -11.63 -7.43
CA ASN A 64 10.01 -12.94 -7.18
C ASN A 64 9.99 -13.10 -5.66
N GLY A 65 9.05 -13.90 -5.17
CA GLY A 65 8.83 -14.13 -3.76
C GLY A 65 10.11 -14.48 -3.02
N LEU A 66 10.47 -13.63 -2.07
CA LEU A 66 11.21 -13.99 -0.88
C LEU A 66 10.67 -13.07 0.19
N ALA A 67 9.66 -13.63 0.86
CA ALA A 67 9.09 -13.16 2.09
C ALA A 67 10.19 -12.61 3.02
N LYS A 68 9.86 -11.54 3.74
CA LYS A 68 10.27 -11.50 5.14
C LYS A 68 9.11 -11.98 5.97
N ALA A 69 8.99 -13.30 6.02
CA ALA A 69 8.55 -13.96 7.22
C ALA A 69 9.67 -13.74 8.26
N THR A 70 9.51 -12.75 9.12
CA THR A 70 10.16 -12.71 10.44
C THR A 70 9.19 -11.97 11.37
N GLU A 71 8.31 -12.78 11.97
CA GLU A 71 7.71 -12.64 13.30
C GLU A 71 7.49 -11.20 13.80
N VAL A 72 6.27 -10.70 13.60
CA VAL A 72 5.62 -9.92 14.63
C VAL A 72 4.39 -10.72 15.02
N ASP A 73 4.39 -11.24 16.25
CA ASP A 73 3.21 -11.73 16.93
C ASP A 73 2.16 -10.63 16.92
N ILE A 74 1.29 -10.67 15.92
CA ILE A 74 -0.04 -10.13 16.05
C ILE A 74 -0.86 -11.41 16.18
N LEU A 75 -1.31 -11.70 17.40
CA LEU A 75 -2.54 -12.46 17.61
C LEU A 75 -3.47 -12.03 16.48
N LEU A 76 -3.82 -12.94 15.56
CA LEU A 76 -4.69 -12.59 14.44
C LEU A 76 -5.79 -11.70 14.99
N PRO A 77 -5.86 -10.39 14.65
CA PRO A 77 -7.13 -9.72 14.82
C PRO A 77 -8.01 -10.47 13.84
N GLU A 78 -8.93 -11.22 14.42
CA GLU A 78 -10.02 -11.87 13.72
C GLU A 78 -10.51 -10.90 12.64
N VAL A 79 -10.49 -11.37 11.39
CA VAL A 79 -11.39 -10.93 10.32
C VAL A 79 -11.93 -9.50 10.50
N ASN A 80 -11.15 -8.51 10.06
CA ASN A 80 -11.75 -7.28 9.53
C ASN A 80 -11.83 -7.50 8.02
N THR A 81 -12.79 -8.31 7.56
CA THR A 81 -14.05 -7.79 6.98
C THR A 81 -13.86 -6.36 6.51
N PHE A 82 -13.63 -6.26 5.21
CA PHE A 82 -14.07 -5.14 4.40
C PHE A 82 -15.37 -4.59 5.01
N GLU A 83 -15.31 -3.46 5.71
CA GLU A 83 -16.50 -2.70 6.06
C GLU A 83 -17.09 -2.22 4.73
N VAL A 84 -17.93 -3.06 4.13
CA VAL A 84 -19.00 -2.59 3.27
C VAL A 84 -19.90 -1.79 4.20
N GLN A 85 -19.98 -0.50 3.95
CA GLN A 85 -20.95 0.39 4.57
C GLN A 85 -22.34 -0.29 4.50
N PRO A 86 -22.98 -0.65 5.63
CA PRO A 86 -24.25 -1.39 5.62
C PRO A 86 -25.43 -0.56 5.10
N GLU A 87 -25.25 0.74 4.87
CA GLU A 87 -26.29 1.63 4.36
C GLU A 87 -26.57 1.43 2.86
N GLU A 88 -25.56 1.17 2.02
CA GLU A 88 -25.79 0.95 0.57
C GLU A 88 -26.49 -0.39 0.29
N ALA A 89 -26.27 -1.40 1.13
CA ALA A 89 -26.91 -2.71 0.98
C ALA A 89 -28.38 -2.71 1.42
N ALA A 90 -28.76 -1.91 2.43
CA ALA A 90 -30.14 -1.84 2.89
C ALA A 90 -31.04 -1.14 1.84
N GLU A 91 -30.55 -0.08 1.21
CA GLU A 91 -31.32 0.66 0.20
C GLU A 91 -31.58 -0.18 -1.06
N ALA A 92 -30.58 -0.96 -1.50
CA ALA A 92 -30.73 -1.88 -2.63
C ALA A 92 -31.72 -3.04 -2.37
N VAL A 93 -31.83 -3.53 -1.14
CA VAL A 93 -32.75 -4.63 -0.80
C VAL A 93 -34.19 -4.12 -0.67
N VAL A 94 -34.40 -2.90 -0.15
CA VAL A 94 -35.73 -2.27 -0.06
C VAL A 94 -36.29 -1.92 -1.45
N GLU A 95 -35.44 -1.47 -2.38
CA GLU A 95 -35.83 -1.23 -3.77
C GLU A 95 -36.19 -2.55 -4.49
N ALA A 96 -35.49 -3.64 -4.20
CA ALA A 96 -35.79 -4.96 -4.77
C ALA A 96 -37.09 -5.57 -4.23
N THR A 97 -37.40 -5.43 -2.93
CA THR A 97 -38.63 -6.02 -2.35
C THR A 97 -39.88 -5.25 -2.77
N THR A 98 -39.82 -3.92 -2.81
CA THR A 98 -40.96 -3.11 -3.28
C THR A 98 -41.27 -3.32 -4.75
N LYS A 99 -40.26 -3.63 -5.58
CA LYS A 99 -40.44 -3.99 -6.98
C LYS A 99 -41.10 -5.37 -7.13
N ALA A 100 -40.64 -6.36 -6.37
CA ALA A 100 -41.21 -7.71 -6.38
C ALA A 100 -42.67 -7.74 -5.91
N GLU A 101 -43.01 -7.01 -4.83
CA GLU A 101 -44.41 -6.93 -4.37
C GLU A 101 -45.32 -6.20 -5.36
N SER A 102 -44.80 -5.23 -6.13
CA SER A 102 -45.58 -4.54 -7.17
C SER A 102 -45.80 -5.40 -8.44
N GLU A 103 -44.87 -6.28 -8.78
CA GLU A 103 -45.01 -7.22 -9.90
C GLU A 103 -45.99 -8.35 -9.55
N GLU A 104 -45.94 -8.89 -8.32
CA GLU A 104 -46.89 -9.92 -7.85
C GLU A 104 -48.31 -9.34 -7.69
N ALA A 105 -48.44 -8.09 -7.21
CA ALA A 105 -49.73 -7.40 -7.17
C ALA A 105 -50.28 -7.08 -8.57
N ALA A 106 -49.42 -6.77 -9.54
CA ALA A 106 -49.85 -6.56 -10.92
C ALA A 106 -50.32 -7.88 -11.57
N GLU A 107 -49.63 -8.99 -11.32
CA GLU A 107 -50.02 -10.31 -11.82
C GLU A 107 -51.36 -10.77 -11.21
N ALA A 108 -51.57 -10.57 -9.91
CA ALA A 108 -52.82 -10.91 -9.23
C ALA A 108 -54.02 -10.06 -9.71
N VAL A 109 -53.80 -8.78 -10.08
CA VAL A 109 -54.87 -7.93 -10.64
C VAL A 109 -55.22 -8.33 -12.08
N VAL A 110 -54.23 -8.76 -12.87
CA VAL A 110 -54.47 -9.27 -14.23
C VAL A 110 -55.28 -10.57 -14.17
N GLU A 111 -54.92 -11.51 -13.28
CA GLU A 111 -55.63 -12.79 -13.13
C GLU A 111 -57.08 -12.60 -12.65
N ALA A 112 -57.37 -11.58 -11.84
CA ALA A 112 -58.72 -11.24 -11.39
C ALA A 112 -59.59 -10.54 -12.46
N THR A 113 -59.02 -10.05 -13.56
CA THR A 113 -59.75 -9.41 -14.66
C THR A 113 -60.09 -10.33 -15.83
N ASP A 114 -59.60 -11.58 -15.83
CA ASP A 114 -59.86 -12.60 -16.85
C ASP A 114 -61.01 -13.58 -16.48
N GLU A 115 -61.71 -13.36 -15.35
CA GLU A 115 -62.88 -14.15 -14.90
C GLU A 115 -64.24 -13.42 -15.00
N GLU A 116 -64.42 -12.48 -15.95
CA GLU A 116 -65.74 -11.96 -16.35
C GLU A 116 -66.01 -12.06 -17.86
#